data_AF-A0A352SIN1-F1
#
_entry.id   AF-A0A352SIN1-F1
#
_cell.length_a   1.000
_cell.length_b   1.000
_cell.length_c   1.000
_cell.angle_alpha   90.00
_cell.angle_beta   90.00
_cell.angle_gamma   90.00
#
_symmetry.space_group_name_H-M   'P 1'
#
loop_
_entity.id
_entity.type
_entity.pdbx_description
1 polymer ?
#
loop_
_entity_poly.entity_id
_entity_poly.type
_entity_poly.pdbx_seq_one_letter_code
_entity_poly.pdbx_strand_id
1 'polypeptide(L)'
;MVEKFLREHKTATQKIHEKPQQVQGKINDELKKTTGKALADNIISESFERILFQTDYSKEAILGLANISKKQGFIKELPDDNLLYAVEKEGGKR
;
A
#
# COMPACT_ATOMS: atom_id res chain seq x y z
N MET A 1 -10.14 -15.60 -7.54
CA MET A 1 -8.68 -15.32 -7.54
C MET A 1 -8.39 -13.93 -6.97
N VAL A 2 -9.01 -12.86 -7.52
CA VAL A 2 -8.80 -11.46 -7.08
C VAL A 2 -9.16 -11.21 -5.61
N GLU A 3 -10.33 -11.66 -5.14
CA GLU A 3 -10.75 -11.46 -3.74
C GLU A 3 -9.79 -12.11 -2.73
N LYS A 4 -9.30 -13.32 -3.03
CA LYS A 4 -8.30 -13.99 -2.20
C LYS A 4 -7.01 -13.17 -2.14
N PHE A 5 -6.54 -12.68 -3.28
CA PHE A 5 -5.37 -11.82 -3.34
C PHE A 5 -5.54 -10.54 -2.50
N LEU A 6 -6.65 -9.82 -2.65
CA LEU A 6 -6.92 -8.59 -1.90
C LEU A 6 -6.96 -8.83 -0.39
N ARG A 7 -7.56 -9.95 0.04
CA ARG A 7 -7.59 -10.32 1.46
C ARG A 7 -6.18 -10.62 1.99
N GLU A 8 -5.40 -11.46 1.31
CA GLU A 8 -4.04 -11.78 1.76
C GLU A 8 -3.15 -10.52 1.76
N HIS A 9 -3.32 -9.62 0.79
CA HIS A 9 -2.61 -8.35 0.73
C HIS A 9 -3.00 -7.44 1.91
N LYS A 10 -4.29 -7.31 2.22
CA LYS A 10 -4.78 -6.57 3.40
C LYS A 10 -4.17 -7.11 4.69
N THR A 11 -4.18 -8.44 4.85
CA THR A 11 -3.58 -9.11 6.01
C THR A 11 -2.06 -8.92 6.08
N ALA A 12 -1.37 -8.93 4.93
CA ALA A 12 0.06 -8.64 4.89
C ALA A 12 0.33 -7.20 5.36
N THR A 13 -0.35 -6.19 4.79
CA THR A 13 -0.19 -4.78 5.18
C THR A 13 -0.45 -4.56 6.66
N GLN A 14 -1.50 -5.16 7.22
CA GLN A 14 -1.79 -5.10 8.66
C GLN A 14 -0.65 -5.69 9.51
N LYS A 15 -0.08 -6.84 9.11
CA LYS A 15 1.07 -7.42 9.81
C LYS A 15 2.31 -6.53 9.77
N ILE A 16 2.53 -5.80 8.68
CA ILE A 16 3.63 -4.83 8.57
C ILE A 16 3.43 -3.70 9.58
N HIS A 17 2.21 -3.19 9.67
CA HIS A 17 1.84 -2.15 10.62
C HIS A 17 1.96 -2.60 12.08
N GLU A 18 1.45 -3.78 12.42
CA GLU A 18 1.44 -4.30 13.79
C GLU A 18 2.81 -4.81 14.28
N LYS A 19 3.65 -5.33 13.37
CA LYS A 19 4.92 -5.99 13.73
C LYS A 19 6.06 -5.56 12.80
N PRO A 20 6.39 -4.25 12.74
CA PRO A 20 7.34 -3.72 11.77
C PRO A 20 8.73 -4.36 11.89
N GLN A 21 9.27 -4.54 13.09
CA GLN A 21 10.60 -5.14 13.31
C GLN A 21 10.70 -6.58 12.79
N GLN A 22 9.66 -7.40 13.03
CA GLN A 22 9.63 -8.78 12.55
C GLN A 22 9.59 -8.84 11.01
N VAL A 23 8.87 -7.91 10.39
CA VAL A 23 8.77 -7.81 8.93
C VAL A 23 10.07 -7.27 8.33
N GLN A 24 10.68 -6.26 8.93
CA GLN A 24 11.97 -5.70 8.50
C GLN A 24 13.02 -6.80 8.36
N GLY A 25 13.17 -7.65 9.38
CA GLY A 25 14.10 -8.79 9.32
C GLY A 25 13.84 -9.70 8.11
N LYS A 26 12.58 -10.08 7.88
CA LYS A 26 12.18 -10.91 6.72
C LYS A 26 12.46 -10.24 5.39
N ILE A 27 12.20 -8.94 5.27
CA ILE A 27 12.51 -8.19 4.04
C ILE A 27 14.02 -8.15 3.81
N ASN A 28 14.80 -7.92 4.87
CA ASN A 28 16.25 -7.86 4.77
C ASN A 28 16.86 -9.21 4.36
N ASP A 29 16.32 -10.32 4.89
CA ASP A 29 16.69 -11.68 4.48
C ASP A 29 16.39 -11.93 3.00
N GLU A 30 15.22 -11.51 2.50
CA GLU A 30 14.87 -11.70 1.09
C GLU A 30 15.69 -10.79 0.17
N LEU A 31 16.00 -9.56 0.59
CA LEU A 31 16.93 -8.66 -0.11
C LEU A 31 18.32 -9.29 -0.21
N LYS A 32 18.84 -9.84 0.89
CA LYS A 32 20.14 -10.54 0.90
C LYS A 32 20.13 -11.75 -0.02
N LYS A 33 19.07 -12.54 0.01
CA LYS A 33 18.92 -13.72 -0.85
C LYS A 33 18.85 -13.36 -2.34
N THR A 34 18.18 -12.26 -2.68
CA THR A 34 17.97 -11.85 -4.08
C THR A 34 19.15 -11.07 -4.65
N THR A 35 19.76 -10.20 -3.86
CA THR A 35 20.79 -9.24 -4.31
C THR A 35 22.20 -9.59 -3.84
N GLY A 36 22.34 -10.55 -2.91
CA GLY A 36 23.59 -10.87 -2.23
C GLY A 36 23.94 -9.92 -1.08
N LYS A 37 23.16 -8.86 -0.84
CA LYS A 37 23.43 -7.84 0.19
C LYS A 37 22.20 -7.53 1.02
N ALA A 38 22.39 -7.49 2.34
CA ALA A 38 21.42 -6.93 3.27
C ALA A 38 21.61 -5.42 3.37
N LEU A 39 20.54 -4.71 3.72
CA LEU A 39 20.61 -3.33 4.21
C LEU A 39 21.07 -3.33 5.66
N ALA A 40 21.71 -2.24 6.08
CA ALA A 40 21.98 -2.02 7.50
C ALA A 40 20.68 -1.80 8.27
N ASP A 41 20.64 -2.26 9.53
CA ASP A 41 19.42 -2.26 10.35
C ASP A 41 18.83 -0.86 10.53
N ASN A 42 19.68 0.16 10.66
CA ASN A 42 19.23 1.55 10.75
C ASN A 42 18.57 2.03 9.45
N ILE A 43 19.11 1.66 8.28
CA ILE A 43 18.57 2.07 6.97
C ILE A 43 17.19 1.45 6.73
N ILE A 44 17.02 0.16 7.03
CA ILE A 44 15.71 -0.49 6.86
C ILE A 44 14.69 0.03 7.88
N SER A 45 15.11 0.31 9.11
CA SER A 45 14.26 0.92 10.14
C SER A 45 13.78 2.30 9.71
N GLU A 46 14.70 3.21 9.35
CA GLU A 46 14.38 4.57 8.88
C GLU A 46 13.50 4.56 7.63
N SER A 47 13.68 3.59 6.73
CA SER A 47 12.85 3.46 5.52
C SER A 47 11.40 3.11 5.86
N PHE A 48 11.18 2.27 6.88
CA PHE A 48 9.84 1.89 7.32
C PHE A 48 9.10 3.05 7.97
N GLU A 49 9.80 3.95 8.68
CA GLU A 49 9.20 5.14 9.27
C GLU A 49 8.67 6.13 8.23
N ARG A 50 9.21 6.10 7.01
CA ARG A 50 8.79 6.97 5.90
C ARG A 50 7.55 6.44 5.15
N ILE A 51 7.13 5.22 5.43
CA ILE A 51 6.03 4.56 4.72
C ILE A 51 4.85 4.38 5.66
N LEU A 52 3.69 4.92 5.28
CA LEU A 52 2.44 4.67 5.97
C LEU A 52 1.78 3.40 5.45
N PHE A 53 1.92 2.30 6.19
CA PHE A 53 1.27 1.02 5.88
C PHE A 53 -0.18 1.01 6.35
N GLN A 54 -1.11 1.35 5.46
CA GLN A 54 -2.55 1.34 5.73
C GLN A 54 -3.32 0.79 4.53
N THR A 55 -4.53 0.30 4.80
CA THR A 55 -5.42 -0.25 3.77
C THR A 55 -6.56 0.70 3.42
N ASP A 56 -6.74 1.71 4.27
CA ASP A 56 -7.77 2.73 4.09
C ASP A 56 -7.17 3.84 3.23
N TYR A 57 -7.98 4.34 2.29
CA TYR A 57 -7.55 5.37 1.35
C TYR A 57 -8.35 6.65 1.59
N SER A 58 -7.68 7.80 1.44
CA SER A 58 -8.34 9.11 1.47
C SER A 58 -8.88 9.44 0.09
N LYS A 59 -10.20 9.35 -0.09
CA LYS A 59 -10.88 9.76 -1.34
C LYS A 59 -10.58 11.21 -1.69
N GLU A 60 -10.53 12.08 -0.68
CA GLU A 60 -10.19 13.49 -0.86
C GLU A 60 -8.78 13.68 -1.40
N ALA A 61 -7.79 12.96 -0.86
CA ALA A 61 -6.41 13.05 -1.34
C ALA A 61 -6.27 12.53 -2.78
N ILE A 62 -6.95 11.43 -3.11
CA ILE A 62 -6.96 10.85 -4.47
C ILE A 62 -7.59 11.83 -5.45
N LEU A 63 -8.76 12.38 -5.13
CA LEU A 63 -9.45 13.34 -5.98
C LEU A 63 -8.67 14.66 -6.10
N GLY A 64 -8.03 15.12 -5.02
CA GLY A 64 -7.15 16.28 -5.01
C GLY A 64 -5.98 16.10 -5.98
N LEU A 65 -5.30 14.95 -5.93
CA LEU A 65 -4.21 14.63 -6.85
C LEU A 65 -4.69 14.53 -8.30
N ALA A 66 -5.85 13.90 -8.55
CA ALA A 66 -6.43 13.81 -9.89
C ALA A 66 -6.74 15.20 -10.47
N ASN A 67 -7.29 16.11 -9.66
CA ASN A 67 -7.57 17.49 -10.07
C ASN A 67 -6.28 18.27 -10.40
N ILE A 68 -5.25 18.17 -9.55
CA ILE A 68 -3.94 18.78 -9.83
C ILE A 68 -3.38 18.23 -11.14
N SER A 69 -3.44 16.90 -11.33
CA SER A 69 -2.94 16.23 -12.53
C SER A 69 -3.65 16.69 -13.80
N LYS A 70 -4.97 16.89 -13.73
CA LYS A 70 -5.76 17.43 -14.85
C LYS A 70 -5.39 18.88 -15.13
N LYS A 71 -5.26 19.71 -14.09
CA LYS A 71 -4.87 21.13 -14.22
C LYS A 71 -3.49 21.29 -14.85
N GLN A 72 -2.55 20.41 -14.54
CA GLN A 72 -1.19 20.41 -15.11
C GLN A 72 -1.12 19.71 -16.49
N GLY A 73 -2.22 19.14 -16.98
CA GLY A 73 -2.26 18.46 -18.28
C GLY A 73 -1.65 17.05 -18.30
N PHE A 74 -1.38 16.44 -17.15
CA PHE A 74 -0.89 15.05 -17.07
C PHE A 74 -1.99 14.04 -17.44
N ILE A 75 -3.25 14.36 -17.14
CA ILE A 75 -4.42 13.58 -17.53
C ILE A 75 -5.43 14.48 -18.24
N LYS A 76 -6.17 13.92 -19.19
CA LYS A 76 -7.18 14.65 -19.98
C LYS A 76 -8.49 14.81 -19.21
N GLU A 77 -8.88 13.79 -18.45
CA GLU A 77 -10.14 13.69 -17.74
C GLU A 77 -9.95 13.12 -16.34
N LEU A 78 -10.94 13.34 -15.47
CA LEU A 78 -10.91 12.77 -14.14
C LEU A 78 -11.35 11.30 -14.23
N PRO A 79 -10.70 10.39 -13.48
CA PRO A 79 -11.10 8.99 -13.44
C PRO A 79 -12.46 8.82 -12.74
N ASP A 80 -13.25 7.86 -13.20
CA ASP A 80 -14.53 7.50 -12.58
C ASP A 80 -14.33 6.84 -11.21
N ASP A 81 -15.24 7.12 -10.28
CA ASP A 81 -15.22 6.53 -8.93
C ASP A 81 -15.22 5.00 -8.94
N ASN A 82 -15.90 4.36 -9.89
CA ASN A 82 -15.94 2.91 -10.04
C ASN A 82 -14.59 2.29 -10.45
N LEU A 83 -13.70 3.10 -11.05
CA LEU A 83 -12.33 2.68 -11.37
C LEU A 83 -11.39 2.88 -10.18
N LEU A 84 -11.65 3.88 -9.35
CA LEU A 84 -10.79 4.25 -8.23
C LEU A 84 -11.10 3.48 -6.95
N TYR A 85 -12.38 3.16 -6.73
CA TYR A 85 -12.87 2.67 -5.45
C TYR A 85 -13.52 1.31 -5.62
N ALA A 86 -13.11 0.37 -4.77
CA ALA A 86 -13.82 -0.89 -4.66
C ALA A 86 -15.25 -0.62 -4.15
N VAL A 87 -16.24 -1.22 -4.80
CA VAL A 87 -17.62 -1.23 -4.30
C VAL A 87 -17.63 -2.09 -3.03
N GLU A 88 -17.75 -1.45 -1.87
CA GLU A 88 -17.98 -2.17 -0.62
C GLU A 88 -19.35 -2.84 -0.72
N LYS A 89 -19.38 -4.17 -0.80
CA LYS A 89 -20.63 -4.90 -0.57
C LYS A 89 -20.92 -4.83 0.92
N GLU A 90 -21.83 -3.94 1.31
CA GLU A 90 -22.43 -3.95 2.64
C GLU A 90 -22.93 -5.36 2.98
N GLY A 91 -22.61 -5.84 4.18
CA GLY A 91 -23.40 -6.90 4.81
C GLY A 91 -23.04 -8.34 4.44
N GLY A 92 -21.79 -8.74 4.65
CA GLY A 92 -21.52 -10.12 5.06
C GLY A 92 -22.00 -10.36 6.49
N LYS A 93 -23.32 -10.34 6.73
CA LYS A 93 -23.90 -10.95 7.94
C LYS A 93 -23.66 -12.45 7.82
N ARG A 94 -22.74 -12.96 8.64
CA ARG A 94 -22.78 -14.36 9.09
C ARG A 94 -23.88 -14.50 10.12
#